data_AF-A0A2N2SJ97-F1
#
_entry.id   AF-A0A2N2SJ97-F1
#
_cell.length_a   1.000
_cell.length_b   1.000
_cell.length_c   1.000
_cell.angle_alpha   90.00
_cell.angle_beta   90.00
_cell.angle_gamma   90.00
#
_symmetry.space_group_name_H-M   'P 1'
#
loop_
_entity.id
_entity.type
_entity.pdbx_description
1 polymer ?
#
loop_
_entity_poly.entity_id
_entity_poly.type
_entity_poly.pdbx_seq_one_letter_code
_entity_poly.pdbx_strand_id
1 'polypeptide(L)'
;MNMRLKSLSAALVVGVLFSLPMSNVLAKGTGQIFVSSENDNAVTVLDGKTYAVVKTIPTGERPRDMKLSANGEKLFVIASNSERVDVIDIAKLEVERSIEVGEDPEMFAFSPDSKRFYVSMEEDAKVSVVDVAAGKVVAEIEVGEEPEGVMMSPDGKRLYVTSEVANMVHVIDTAT
;
A
#
# COMPACT_ATOMS: atom_id res chain seq x y z
N MET A 1 -50.00 46.69 23.60
CA MET A 1 -49.27 45.59 24.26
C MET A 1 -48.02 45.32 23.43
N ASN A 2 -46.87 45.86 23.85
CA ASN A 2 -45.62 45.82 23.10
C ASN A 2 -44.92 44.47 23.30
N MET A 3 -44.75 43.69 22.23
CA MET A 3 -43.95 42.47 22.26
C MET A 3 -42.62 42.72 21.53
N ARG A 4 -41.54 42.85 22.30
CA ARG A 4 -40.16 42.83 21.79
C ARG A 4 -39.81 41.40 21.41
N LEU A 5 -39.53 41.11 20.14
CA LEU A 5 -38.80 39.90 19.76
C LEU A 5 -37.30 40.19 19.75
N LYS A 6 -36.56 39.35 20.47
CA LYS A 6 -35.11 39.38 20.66
C LYS A 6 -34.42 38.91 19.38
N SER A 7 -33.35 39.59 19.00
CA SER A 7 -32.41 39.15 17.95
C SER A 7 -31.78 37.80 18.30
N LEU A 8 -31.92 36.80 17.45
CA LEU A 8 -31.07 35.61 17.48
C LEU A 8 -29.73 35.95 16.82
N SER A 9 -28.64 35.88 17.58
CA SER A 9 -27.28 35.94 17.06
C SER A 9 -26.94 34.67 16.30
N ALA A 10 -26.33 34.83 15.12
CA ALA A 10 -25.80 33.76 14.29
C ALA A 10 -24.64 33.04 15.01
N ALA A 11 -24.69 31.70 15.04
CA ALA A 11 -23.52 30.88 15.35
C ALA A 11 -22.93 30.39 14.01
N LEU A 12 -21.89 31.10 13.56
CA LEU A 12 -21.04 30.66 12.45
C LEU A 12 -20.14 29.53 12.95
N VAL A 13 -20.48 28.28 12.66
CA VAL A 13 -19.58 27.15 12.89
C VAL A 13 -18.54 27.17 11.77
N VAL A 14 -17.37 27.75 12.04
CA VAL A 14 -16.20 27.59 11.18
C VAL A 14 -15.68 26.18 11.42
N GLY A 15 -16.10 25.24 10.58
CA GLY A 15 -15.49 23.92 10.49
C GLY A 15 -14.08 24.07 9.94
N VAL A 16 -13.08 24.05 10.82
CA VAL A 16 -11.68 23.94 10.41
C VAL A 16 -11.48 22.52 9.89
N LEU A 17 -11.57 22.35 8.56
CA LEU A 17 -11.03 21.19 7.87
C LEU A 17 -9.51 21.21 8.05
N PHE A 18 -9.00 20.45 9.03
CA PHE A 18 -7.60 20.09 9.05
C PHE A 18 -7.34 19.15 7.87
N SER A 19 -6.96 19.71 6.72
CA SER A 19 -6.27 18.93 5.70
C SER A 19 -4.92 18.55 6.29
N LEU A 20 -4.80 17.36 6.86
CA LEU A 20 -3.49 16.77 7.09
C LEU A 20 -2.81 16.70 5.71
N PRO A 21 -1.59 17.26 5.55
CA PRO A 21 -0.86 17.06 4.31
C PRO A 21 -0.66 15.55 4.19
N MET A 22 -1.29 14.93 3.20
CA MET A 22 -0.85 13.62 2.75
C MET A 22 0.61 13.82 2.35
N SER A 23 1.51 13.38 3.22
CA SER A 23 2.93 13.40 2.92
C SER A 23 3.08 12.48 1.74
N ASN A 24 3.31 13.06 0.55
CA ASN A 24 3.70 12.28 -0.61
C ASN A 24 4.87 11.41 -0.14
N VAL A 25 4.65 10.10 -0.08
CA VAL A 25 5.70 9.15 0.27
C VAL A 25 6.61 9.11 -0.95
N LEU A 26 7.49 10.10 -1.06
CA LEU A 26 8.58 10.11 -2.03
C LEU A 26 9.73 9.35 -1.38
N ALA A 27 10.46 8.59 -2.19
CA ALA A 27 11.72 8.00 -1.75
C ALA A 27 12.59 9.11 -1.15
N LYS A 28 12.98 8.94 0.12
CA LYS A 28 13.42 10.04 0.97
C LYS A 28 14.66 10.72 0.37
N GLY A 29 14.50 11.97 -0.05
CA GLY A 29 15.60 12.83 -0.49
C GLY A 29 16.25 12.45 -1.83
N THR A 30 15.71 11.48 -2.58
CA THR A 30 16.32 11.07 -3.86
C THR A 30 15.74 11.81 -5.06
N GLY A 31 14.45 12.17 -5.01
CA GLY A 31 13.73 12.71 -6.17
C GLY A 31 13.63 11.72 -7.33
N GLN A 32 13.77 10.42 -7.05
CA GLN A 32 13.69 9.35 -8.06
C GLN A 32 12.26 8.85 -8.24
N ILE A 33 12.00 8.31 -9.44
CA ILE A 33 10.77 7.60 -9.79
C ILE A 33 11.11 6.12 -9.95
N PHE A 34 10.28 5.24 -9.40
CA PHE A 34 10.42 3.79 -9.51
C PHE A 34 9.28 3.26 -10.37
N VAL A 35 9.60 2.45 -11.37
CA VAL A 35 8.65 1.86 -12.32
C VAL A 35 8.87 0.36 -12.33
N SER A 36 7.87 -0.41 -11.94
CA SER A 36 7.89 -1.87 -12.12
C SER A 36 7.70 -2.22 -13.59
N SER A 37 8.49 -3.16 -14.08
CA SER A 37 8.42 -3.71 -15.42
C SER A 37 8.14 -5.20 -15.32
N GLU A 38 6.87 -5.60 -15.44
CA GLU A 38 6.42 -6.99 -15.24
C GLU A 38 7.21 -7.99 -16.10
N ASN A 39 7.28 -7.75 -17.42
CA ASN A 39 7.95 -8.67 -18.36
C ASN A 39 9.49 -8.66 -18.25
N ASP A 40 10.07 -7.60 -17.69
CA ASP A 40 11.52 -7.47 -17.54
C ASP A 40 12.01 -8.02 -16.19
N ASN A 41 11.09 -8.42 -15.30
CA ASN A 41 11.38 -8.86 -13.94
C ASN A 41 12.27 -7.87 -13.18
N ALA A 42 11.94 -6.58 -13.27
CA ALA A 42 12.76 -5.51 -12.73
C ALA A 42 11.98 -4.27 -12.30
N VAL A 43 12.63 -3.45 -11.48
CA VAL A 43 12.23 -2.05 -11.21
C VAL A 43 13.23 -1.11 -11.87
N THR A 44 12.74 -0.26 -12.77
CA THR A 44 13.52 0.81 -13.39
C THR A 44 13.44 2.08 -12.55
N VAL A 45 14.61 2.63 -12.22
CA VAL A 45 14.77 3.86 -11.44
C VAL A 45 15.09 4.99 -12.40
N LEU A 46 14.28 6.04 -12.37
CA LEU A 46 14.45 7.24 -13.17
C LEU A 46 14.82 8.42 -12.27
N ASP A 47 15.64 9.33 -12.80
CA ASP A 47 15.78 10.66 -12.20
C ASP A 47 14.45 11.43 -12.38
N GLY A 48 13.84 11.89 -11.30
CA GLY A 48 12.50 12.47 -11.35
C GLY A 48 12.40 13.87 -11.95
N LYS A 49 13.52 14.47 -12.38
CA LYS A 49 13.53 15.76 -13.09
C LYS A 49 13.74 15.58 -14.59
N THR A 50 14.64 14.68 -14.96
CA THR A 50 15.10 14.47 -16.34
C THR A 50 14.47 13.25 -16.98
N TYR A 51 13.88 12.35 -16.19
CA TYR A 51 13.39 11.03 -16.60
C TYR A 51 14.47 10.11 -17.20
N ALA A 52 15.75 10.46 -17.03
CA ALA A 52 16.84 9.59 -17.43
C ALA A 52 16.88 8.34 -16.54
N VAL A 53 17.16 7.18 -17.14
CA VAL A 53 17.38 5.94 -16.39
C VAL A 53 18.63 6.07 -15.55
N VAL A 54 18.46 5.88 -14.24
CA VAL A 54 19.54 5.86 -13.25
C VAL A 54 20.06 4.44 -13.07
N LYS A 55 19.14 3.47 -12.92
CA LYS A 55 19.44 2.05 -12.69
C LYS A 55 18.24 1.19 -13.04
N THR A 56 18.48 -0.04 -13.45
CA THR A 56 17.48 -1.10 -13.48
C THR A 56 17.84 -2.13 -12.42
N ILE A 57 16.93 -2.38 -11.48
CA ILE A 57 17.11 -3.27 -10.34
C ILE A 57 16.40 -4.59 -10.68
N PRO A 58 17.11 -5.71 -10.83
CA PRO A 58 16.47 -7.02 -10.96
C PRO A 58 15.64 -7.35 -9.71
N THR A 59 14.45 -7.89 -9.92
CA THR A 59 13.53 -8.38 -8.87
C THR A 59 13.16 -9.84 -9.13
N GLY A 60 12.19 -10.36 -8.39
CA GLY A 60 11.42 -11.54 -8.78
C GLY A 60 10.61 -11.31 -10.04
N GLU A 61 9.99 -12.40 -10.48
CA GLU A 61 9.20 -12.45 -11.69
C GLU A 61 7.89 -11.68 -11.56
N ARG A 62 7.51 -10.96 -12.62
CA ARG A 62 6.27 -10.18 -12.71
C ARG A 62 6.08 -9.19 -11.53
N PRO A 63 6.97 -8.19 -11.38
CA PRO A 63 6.80 -7.18 -10.35
C PRO A 63 5.57 -6.29 -10.63
N ARG A 64 4.60 -6.26 -9.72
CA ARG A 64 3.34 -5.49 -9.88
C ARG A 64 3.31 -4.29 -8.93
N ASP A 65 2.56 -4.41 -7.83
CA ASP A 65 2.38 -3.31 -6.87
C ASP A 65 3.68 -2.99 -6.11
N MET A 66 3.85 -1.70 -5.79
CA MET A 66 4.99 -1.19 -5.04
C MET A 66 4.58 -0.16 -4.00
N LYS A 67 5.14 -0.25 -2.80
CA LYS A 67 4.91 0.71 -1.70
C LYS A 67 6.20 1.00 -0.95
N LEU A 68 6.42 2.28 -0.63
CA LEU A 68 7.54 2.69 0.21
C LEU A 68 7.24 2.38 1.68
N SER A 69 8.28 2.08 2.44
CA SER A 69 8.22 2.11 3.91
C SER A 69 7.89 3.52 4.40
N ALA A 70 7.30 3.64 5.60
CA ALA A 70 6.90 4.95 6.15
C ALA A 70 8.05 5.96 6.28
N ASN A 71 9.28 5.49 6.48
CA ASN A 71 10.49 6.33 6.52
C ASN A 71 11.08 6.63 5.13
N GLY A 72 10.55 6.02 4.06
CA GLY A 72 10.98 6.19 2.66
C GLY A 72 12.36 5.60 2.34
N GLU A 73 12.88 4.73 3.20
CA GLU A 73 14.22 4.11 3.04
C GLU A 73 14.18 2.77 2.31
N LYS A 74 13.00 2.12 2.24
CA LYS A 74 12.79 0.84 1.55
C LYS A 74 11.62 0.93 0.59
N LEU A 75 11.71 0.21 -0.53
CA LEU A 75 10.59 -0.03 -1.46
C LEU A 75 10.24 -1.52 -1.43
N PHE A 76 9.00 -1.82 -1.09
CA PHE A 76 8.45 -3.17 -1.15
C PHE A 76 7.81 -3.35 -2.52
N VAL A 77 8.12 -4.45 -3.19
CA VAL A 77 7.69 -4.77 -4.56
C VAL A 77 7.11 -6.18 -4.54
N ILE A 78 5.82 -6.32 -4.84
CA ILE A 78 5.25 -7.65 -5.09
C ILE A 78 5.85 -8.20 -6.38
N ALA A 79 6.31 -9.44 -6.34
CA ALA A 79 6.75 -10.20 -7.51
C ALA A 79 5.89 -11.47 -7.60
N SER A 80 4.77 -11.38 -8.34
CA SER A 80 3.64 -12.30 -8.28
C SER A 80 4.04 -13.74 -8.60
N ASN A 81 4.65 -13.96 -9.77
CA ASN A 81 5.09 -15.30 -10.19
C ASN A 81 6.26 -15.85 -9.36
N SER A 82 6.87 -15.02 -8.50
CA SER A 82 7.90 -15.43 -7.55
C SER A 82 7.37 -15.58 -6.11
N GLU A 83 6.05 -15.45 -5.90
CA GLU A 83 5.34 -15.76 -4.64
C GLU A 83 5.88 -14.96 -3.43
N ARG A 84 6.41 -13.77 -3.68
CA ARG A 84 7.13 -12.99 -2.67
C ARG A 84 7.03 -11.48 -2.85
N VAL A 85 7.41 -10.77 -1.80
CA VAL A 85 7.67 -9.33 -1.81
C VAL A 85 9.17 -9.10 -1.70
N ASP A 86 9.76 -8.49 -2.72
CA ASP A 86 11.14 -8.02 -2.68
C ASP A 86 11.22 -6.68 -1.95
N VAL A 87 12.17 -6.54 -1.03
CA VAL A 87 12.45 -5.32 -0.30
C VAL A 87 13.72 -4.70 -0.86
N ILE A 88 13.59 -3.55 -1.49
CA ILE A 88 14.69 -2.79 -2.10
C ILE A 88 15.18 -1.73 -1.12
N ASP A 89 16.49 -1.68 -0.88
CA ASP A 89 17.15 -0.56 -0.21
C ASP A 89 17.25 0.63 -1.17
N ILE A 90 16.62 1.76 -0.82
CA ILE A 90 16.57 2.95 -1.67
C ILE A 90 17.95 3.61 -1.84
N ALA A 91 18.81 3.57 -0.82
CA ALA A 91 20.12 4.21 -0.89
C ALA A 91 21.09 3.43 -1.78
N LYS A 92 20.98 2.10 -1.78
CA LYS A 92 21.84 1.20 -2.57
C LYS A 92 21.24 0.83 -3.94
N LEU A 93 19.93 1.02 -4.09
CA LEU A 93 19.15 0.61 -5.25
C LEU A 93 19.35 -0.89 -5.54
N GLU A 94 19.18 -1.73 -4.54
CA GLU A 94 19.34 -3.19 -4.64
C GLU A 94 18.31 -3.89 -3.75
N VAL A 95 17.88 -5.08 -4.14
CA VAL A 95 17.07 -5.96 -3.28
C VAL A 95 17.92 -6.37 -2.08
N GLU A 96 17.49 -6.03 -0.87
CA GLU A 96 18.19 -6.40 0.36
C GLU A 96 17.72 -7.74 0.93
N ARG A 97 16.44 -8.09 0.71
CA ARG A 97 15.81 -9.35 1.11
C ARG A 97 14.49 -9.53 0.38
N SER A 98 13.93 -10.74 0.50
CA SER A 98 12.58 -11.06 0.03
C SER A 98 11.76 -11.70 1.16
N ILE A 99 10.44 -11.58 1.07
CA ILE A 99 9.48 -12.11 2.04
C ILE A 99 8.51 -12.99 1.27
N GLU A 100 8.48 -14.30 1.55
CA GLU A 100 7.49 -15.22 0.97
C GLU A 100 6.09 -14.90 1.51
N VAL A 101 5.10 -14.84 0.61
CA VAL A 101 3.73 -14.43 0.96
C VAL A 101 2.64 -15.39 0.48
N GLY A 102 2.99 -16.35 -0.40
CA GLY A 102 2.08 -17.35 -0.95
C GLY A 102 1.91 -17.21 -2.46
N GLU A 103 1.01 -18.02 -3.02
CA GLU A 103 0.75 -18.14 -4.45
C GLU A 103 0.02 -16.90 -5.01
N ASP A 104 0.53 -16.38 -6.13
CA ASP A 104 -0.01 -15.24 -6.91
C ASP A 104 -0.43 -13.99 -6.10
N PRO A 105 0.51 -13.36 -5.37
CA PRO A 105 0.25 -12.09 -4.68
C PRO A 105 0.11 -10.94 -5.69
N GLU A 106 -0.86 -10.06 -5.46
CA GLU A 106 -1.24 -9.02 -6.44
C GLU A 106 -0.97 -7.58 -5.98
N MET A 107 -1.69 -7.13 -4.96
CA MET A 107 -1.50 -5.80 -4.36
C MET A 107 -1.39 -5.88 -2.85
N PHE A 108 -0.90 -4.81 -2.23
CA PHE A 108 -0.79 -4.76 -0.78
C PHE A 108 -0.96 -3.38 -0.15
N ALA A 109 -1.34 -3.39 1.13
CA ALA A 109 -1.41 -2.19 1.96
C ALA A 109 -0.74 -2.41 3.31
N PHE A 110 0.02 -1.42 3.79
CA PHE A 110 0.56 -1.40 5.15
C PHE A 110 -0.51 -1.06 6.19
N SER A 111 -0.37 -1.60 7.39
CA SER A 111 -1.00 -1.04 8.58
C SER A 111 -0.44 0.36 8.86
N PRO A 112 -1.19 1.28 9.51
CA PRO A 112 -0.69 2.62 9.81
C PRO A 112 0.59 2.65 10.65
N ASP A 113 0.82 1.64 11.49
CA ASP A 113 2.04 1.49 12.29
C ASP A 113 3.18 0.79 11.53
N SER A 114 2.98 0.43 10.26
CA SER A 114 3.93 -0.25 9.37
C SER A 114 4.46 -1.60 9.88
N LYS A 115 3.82 -2.20 10.89
CA LYS A 115 4.25 -3.51 11.41
C LYS A 115 3.74 -4.68 10.59
N ARG A 116 2.64 -4.47 9.88
CA ARG A 116 2.04 -5.47 9.00
C ARG A 116 1.80 -4.90 7.61
N PHE A 117 1.76 -5.78 6.63
CA PHE A 117 1.07 -5.50 5.39
C PHE A 117 0.11 -6.64 5.06
N TYR A 118 -0.89 -6.31 4.27
CA TYR A 118 -1.98 -7.19 3.85
C TYR A 118 -1.89 -7.33 2.35
N VAL A 119 -1.82 -8.56 1.86
CA VAL A 119 -1.58 -8.90 0.45
C VAL A 119 -2.81 -9.62 -0.07
N SER A 120 -3.35 -9.23 -1.22
CA SER A 120 -4.34 -10.04 -1.93
C SER A 120 -3.64 -11.19 -2.65
N MET A 121 -4.19 -12.39 -2.52
CA MET A 121 -3.70 -13.61 -3.15
C MET A 121 -4.75 -14.06 -4.18
N GLU A 122 -4.49 -13.84 -5.46
CA GLU A 122 -5.49 -13.89 -6.55
C GLU A 122 -6.12 -15.29 -6.69
N GLU A 123 -5.27 -16.29 -6.89
CA GLU A 123 -5.66 -17.70 -7.09
C GLU A 123 -6.22 -18.35 -5.81
N ASP A 124 -5.85 -17.84 -4.65
CA ASP A 124 -6.19 -18.43 -3.36
C ASP A 124 -7.51 -17.91 -2.76
N ALA A 125 -8.11 -16.86 -3.35
CA ALA A 125 -9.27 -16.15 -2.80
C ALA A 125 -9.06 -15.72 -1.33
N LYS A 126 -7.86 -15.23 -1.02
CA LYS A 126 -7.43 -14.87 0.33
C LYS A 126 -6.75 -13.51 0.41
N VAL A 127 -6.65 -13.03 1.63
CA VAL A 127 -5.71 -11.99 2.04
C VAL A 127 -4.69 -12.58 3.01
N SER A 128 -3.41 -12.52 2.66
CA SER A 128 -2.32 -12.84 3.57
C SER A 128 -1.96 -11.64 4.44
N VAL A 129 -1.87 -11.85 5.75
CA VAL A 129 -1.37 -10.85 6.71
C VAL A 129 0.07 -11.17 7.03
N VAL A 130 0.97 -10.24 6.72
CA VAL A 130 2.42 -10.44 6.85
C VAL A 130 2.98 -9.56 7.96
N ASP A 131 3.76 -10.15 8.86
CA ASP A 131 4.55 -9.38 9.83
C ASP A 131 5.86 -8.92 9.19
N VAL A 132 6.07 -7.61 9.15
CA VAL A 132 7.21 -7.01 8.45
C VAL A 132 8.53 -7.38 9.12
N ALA A 133 8.60 -7.35 10.44
CA ALA A 133 9.84 -7.59 11.18
C ALA A 133 10.23 -9.07 11.12
N ALA A 134 9.25 -9.96 11.32
CA ALA A 134 9.46 -11.40 11.21
C ALA A 134 9.67 -11.85 9.76
N GLY A 135 9.14 -11.10 8.78
CA GLY A 135 9.23 -11.43 7.35
C GLY A 135 8.50 -12.72 7.02
N LYS A 136 7.28 -12.89 7.53
CA LYS A 136 6.45 -14.08 7.28
C LYS A 136 4.96 -13.80 7.42
N VAL A 137 4.16 -14.61 6.74
CA VAL A 137 2.70 -14.67 6.93
C VAL A 137 2.38 -15.08 8.37
N VAL A 138 1.41 -14.39 8.98
CA VAL A 138 0.95 -14.61 10.36
C VAL A 138 -0.56 -14.89 10.45
N ALA A 139 -1.32 -14.62 9.40
CA ALA A 139 -2.73 -14.98 9.26
C ALA A 139 -3.15 -14.96 7.79
N GLU A 140 -4.24 -15.65 7.49
CA GLU A 140 -4.92 -15.64 6.18
C GLU A 140 -6.40 -15.37 6.41
N ILE A 141 -7.03 -14.62 5.51
CA ILE A 141 -8.44 -14.22 5.60
C ILE A 141 -9.12 -14.56 4.28
N GLU A 142 -10.18 -15.37 4.33
CA GLU A 142 -10.97 -15.70 3.14
C GLU A 142 -11.70 -14.47 2.60
N VAL A 143 -11.65 -14.30 1.29
CA VAL A 143 -12.38 -13.28 0.53
C VAL A 143 -13.01 -13.92 -0.72
N GLY A 144 -13.57 -13.11 -1.61
CA GLY A 144 -14.09 -13.55 -2.89
C GLY A 144 -12.99 -13.80 -3.91
N GLU A 145 -13.30 -14.59 -4.92
CA GLU A 145 -12.45 -14.97 -6.05
C GLU A 145 -11.79 -13.79 -6.77
N GLU A 146 -10.54 -13.98 -7.17
CA GLU A 146 -9.65 -12.97 -7.82
C GLU A 146 -9.58 -11.63 -7.04
N PRO A 147 -9.06 -11.62 -5.79
CA PRO A 147 -8.80 -10.38 -5.08
C PRO A 147 -7.59 -9.64 -5.68
N GLU A 148 -7.78 -8.38 -6.07
CA GLU A 148 -6.70 -7.49 -6.53
C GLU A 148 -6.52 -6.28 -5.62
N GLY A 149 -7.39 -5.27 -5.73
CA GLY A 149 -7.25 -4.01 -5.01
C GLY A 149 -7.31 -4.16 -3.50
N VAL A 150 -6.26 -3.71 -2.80
CA VAL A 150 -6.17 -3.70 -1.32
C VAL A 150 -5.97 -2.27 -0.80
N MET A 151 -6.81 -1.84 0.14
CA MET A 151 -6.67 -0.51 0.78
C MET A 151 -6.94 -0.55 2.28
N MET A 152 -6.02 0.02 3.06
CA MET A 152 -6.15 0.19 4.50
C MET A 152 -6.78 1.55 4.84
N SER A 153 -7.75 1.54 5.76
CA SER A 153 -8.29 2.78 6.34
C SER A 153 -7.23 3.51 7.19
N PRO A 154 -7.27 4.86 7.28
CA PRO A 154 -6.26 5.61 8.02
C PRO A 154 -6.13 5.28 9.51
N ASP A 155 -7.23 4.85 10.15
CA ASP A 155 -7.22 4.41 11.55
C ASP A 155 -6.80 2.95 11.72
N GLY A 156 -6.56 2.25 10.61
CA GLY A 156 -6.08 0.89 10.55
C GLY A 156 -7.11 -0.16 10.91
N LYS A 157 -8.38 0.20 11.13
CA LYS A 157 -9.42 -0.73 11.63
C LYS A 157 -10.13 -1.51 10.54
N ARG A 158 -10.10 -0.99 9.32
CA ARG A 158 -10.76 -1.59 8.15
C ARG A 158 -9.78 -1.77 7.01
N LEU A 159 -9.76 -2.96 6.44
CA LEU A 159 -9.15 -3.26 5.16
C LEU A 159 -10.27 -3.45 4.12
N TYR A 160 -10.11 -2.84 2.95
CA TYR A 160 -11.01 -2.97 1.82
C TYR A 160 -10.30 -3.80 0.75
N VAL A 161 -10.97 -4.85 0.27
CA VAL A 161 -10.42 -5.75 -0.76
C VAL A 161 -11.44 -5.95 -1.85
N THR A 162 -11.10 -5.61 -3.10
CA THR A 162 -11.94 -5.87 -4.27
C THR A 162 -11.69 -7.27 -4.79
N SER A 163 -12.77 -8.01 -5.04
CA SER A 163 -12.73 -9.34 -5.68
C SER A 163 -13.41 -9.22 -7.04
N GLU A 164 -12.64 -9.34 -8.12
CA GLU A 164 -13.07 -9.02 -9.48
C GLU A 164 -14.18 -9.96 -9.95
N VAL A 165 -13.92 -11.26 -9.96
CA VAL A 165 -14.88 -12.28 -10.42
C VAL A 165 -16.10 -12.34 -9.50
N ALA A 166 -15.90 -12.19 -8.19
CA ALA A 166 -16.99 -12.17 -7.23
C ALA A 166 -17.86 -10.88 -7.30
N ASN A 167 -17.45 -9.86 -8.06
CA ASN A 167 -18.16 -8.59 -8.21
C ASN A 167 -18.45 -7.89 -6.86
N MET A 168 -17.50 -7.92 -5.93
CA MET A 168 -17.72 -7.40 -4.59
C MET A 168 -16.50 -6.73 -3.95
N VAL A 169 -16.77 -5.99 -2.86
CA VAL A 169 -15.73 -5.44 -1.98
C VAL A 169 -15.93 -6.02 -0.58
N HIS A 170 -14.91 -6.71 -0.08
CA HIS A 170 -14.83 -7.14 1.30
C HIS A 170 -14.37 -5.98 2.19
N VAL A 171 -15.01 -5.84 3.35
CA VAL A 171 -14.58 -4.92 4.41
C VAL A 171 -14.22 -5.76 5.62
N ILE A 172 -12.93 -5.86 5.90
CA ILE A 172 -12.36 -6.72 6.93
C ILE A 172 -12.03 -5.86 8.16
N ASP A 173 -12.46 -6.30 9.35
CA ASP A 173 -12.01 -5.73 10.63
C ASP A 173 -10.60 -6.27 10.92
N THR A 174 -9.63 -5.39 11.08
CA THR A 174 -8.22 -5.82 11.23
C THR A 174 -7.88 -6.32 12.62
N ALA A 175 -8.80 -6.18 13.58
CA ALA A 175 -8.62 -6.61 14.96
C ALA A 175 -9.09 -8.05 15.22
N THR A 176 -9.92 -8.63 14.34
CA THR A 176 -10.56 -9.95 14.55
C THR A 176 -10.59 -10.79 13.30
#